data_AF-A0A1Y6HG10-F1
#
_entry.id   AF-A0A1Y6HG10-F1
#
_cell.length_a   1.000
_cell.length_b   1.000
_cell.length_c   1.000
_cell.angle_alpha   90.00
_cell.angle_beta   90.00
_cell.angle_gamma   90.00
#
_symmetry.space_group_name_H-M   'P 1'
#
loop_
_entity.id
_entity.type
_entity.pdbx_description
1 polymer ?
#
loop_
_entity_poly.entity_id
_entity_poly.type
_entity_poly.pdbx_seq_one_letter_code
_entity_poly.pdbx_strand_id
1 'polypeptide(L)'
;MEEGLTYTTSARLLEVFGERITPALAPQFLRNPVGLANFVYADRLGNGNEASGDGYRHRGRGPMQHTCRGNYRRIGVLISLPVEEQPDLLLQIEPSALGAAAYWHDNGLNVLADAGDVLGLGRKINLGNVRAKRLPEGHDDRVTRTRRALQLLGVS
;
A
#
# COMPACT_ATOMS: atom_id res chain seq x y z
N MET A 1 -8.89 5.51 5.19
CA MET A 1 -7.70 6.16 4.58
C MET A 1 -7.58 5.66 3.15
N GLU A 2 -7.30 6.55 2.21
CA GLU A 2 -7.03 6.23 0.80
C GLU A 2 -5.98 7.16 0.22
N GLU A 3 -5.36 6.76 -0.88
CA GLU A 3 -4.50 7.64 -1.65
C GLU A 3 -5.29 8.68 -2.47
N GLY A 4 -4.82 9.93 -2.47
CA GLY A 4 -5.49 11.03 -3.18
C GLY A 4 -5.06 11.20 -4.64
N LEU A 5 -3.82 10.81 -4.98
CA LEU A 5 -3.21 10.88 -6.33
C LEU A 5 -3.35 12.23 -7.07
N THR A 6 -3.65 13.32 -6.36
CA THR A 6 -3.77 14.65 -6.95
C THR A 6 -2.43 15.37 -6.85
N TYR A 7 -1.81 15.64 -8.00
CA TYR A 7 -0.57 16.41 -8.11
C TYR A 7 -0.81 17.72 -8.85
N THR A 8 -0.25 18.83 -8.36
CA THR A 8 -0.45 20.16 -8.95
C THR A 8 0.76 20.65 -9.74
N THR A 9 1.92 20.03 -9.57
CA THR A 9 3.18 20.36 -10.27
C THR A 9 3.83 19.11 -10.84
N SER A 10 4.44 19.23 -12.03
CA SER A 10 5.17 18.11 -12.65
C SER A 10 6.37 17.68 -11.81
N ALA A 11 7.04 18.63 -11.14
CA ALA A 11 8.18 18.33 -10.28
C ALA A 11 7.82 17.32 -9.17
N ARG A 12 6.73 17.56 -8.43
CA ARG A 12 6.29 16.67 -7.37
C ARG A 12 5.77 15.33 -7.91
N LEU A 13 5.10 15.34 -9.06
CA LEU A 13 4.66 14.12 -9.71
C LEU A 13 5.84 13.22 -10.10
N LEU A 14 6.87 13.81 -10.73
CA LEU A 14 8.07 13.10 -11.17
C LEU A 14 8.93 12.63 -10.00
N GLU A 15 8.90 13.32 -8.85
CA GLU A 15 9.56 12.85 -7.64
C GLU A 15 8.98 11.51 -7.15
N VAL A 16 7.67 11.30 -7.30
CA VAL A 16 6.99 10.08 -6.84
C VAL A 16 6.89 9.01 -7.93
N PHE A 17 6.64 9.41 -9.17
CA PHE A 17 6.35 8.50 -10.29
C PHE A 17 7.34 8.64 -11.46
N GLY A 18 8.50 9.26 -11.28
CA GLY A 18 9.49 9.48 -12.35
C GLY A 18 10.07 8.20 -12.97
N GLU A 19 9.99 7.07 -12.27
CA GLU A 19 10.32 5.75 -12.85
C GLU A 19 9.27 5.25 -13.86
N ARG A 20 8.06 5.85 -13.87
CA ARG A 20 6.93 5.44 -14.71
C ARG A 20 6.44 6.52 -15.66
N ILE A 21 6.61 7.79 -15.29
CA ILE A 21 6.11 8.95 -16.01
C ILE A 21 7.31 9.76 -16.50
N THR A 22 7.37 10.02 -17.81
CA THR A 22 8.39 10.89 -18.38
C THR A 22 8.04 12.36 -18.14
N PRO A 23 9.03 13.27 -18.13
CA PRO A 23 8.76 14.71 -18.01
C PRO A 23 7.78 15.25 -19.06
N ALA A 24 7.78 14.68 -20.27
CA ALA A 24 6.86 15.06 -21.34
C ALA A 24 5.40 14.63 -21.08
N LEU A 25 5.19 13.50 -20.39
CA LEU A 25 3.85 13.01 -20.05
C LEU A 25 3.30 13.64 -18.75
N ALA A 26 4.17 14.08 -17.84
CA ALA A 26 3.78 14.60 -16.54
C ALA A 26 2.64 15.65 -16.55
N PRO A 27 2.60 16.65 -17.47
CA PRO A 27 1.52 17.63 -17.52
C PRO A 27 0.11 17.03 -17.69
N GLN A 28 0.00 15.87 -18.34
CA GLN A 28 -1.30 15.22 -18.62
C GLN A 28 -1.98 14.66 -17.36
N PHE A 29 -1.19 14.40 -16.32
CA PHE A 29 -1.65 13.80 -15.07
C PHE A 29 -1.85 14.81 -13.93
N LEU A 30 -1.57 16.09 -14.16
CA LEU A 30 -1.79 17.14 -13.16
C LEU A 30 -3.28 17.33 -12.89
N ARG A 31 -3.66 17.32 -11.62
CA ARG A 31 -5.05 17.39 -11.15
C ARG A 31 -5.96 16.32 -11.78
N ASN A 32 -5.38 15.21 -12.22
CA ASN A 32 -6.08 14.10 -12.86
C ASN A 32 -5.77 12.78 -12.13
N PRO A 33 -6.30 12.58 -10.91
CA PRO A 33 -5.99 11.40 -10.10
C PRO A 33 -6.49 10.10 -10.74
N VAL A 34 -7.60 10.14 -11.49
CA VAL A 34 -8.16 8.97 -12.19
C VAL A 34 -7.24 8.53 -13.32
N GLY A 35 -6.87 9.45 -14.21
CA GLY A 35 -5.94 9.16 -15.31
C GLY A 35 -4.58 8.73 -14.79
N LEU A 36 -4.06 9.40 -13.75
CA LEU A 36 -2.79 9.03 -13.13
C LEU A 36 -2.83 7.60 -12.59
N ALA A 37 -3.84 7.25 -11.80
CA ALA A 37 -3.97 5.91 -11.23
C ALA A 37 -4.09 4.83 -12.30
N ASN A 38 -4.94 5.07 -13.30
CA ASN A 38 -5.15 4.15 -14.40
C ASN A 38 -3.87 3.91 -15.19
N PHE A 39 -3.06 4.96 -15.42
CA PHE A 39 -1.77 4.84 -16.09
C PHE A 39 -0.74 4.11 -15.23
N VAL A 40 -0.50 4.56 -13.99
CA VAL A 40 0.61 4.04 -13.16
C VAL A 40 0.37 2.62 -12.63
N TYR A 41 -0.89 2.16 -12.61
CA TYR A 41 -1.28 0.84 -12.14
C TYR A 41 -1.84 -0.07 -13.23
N ALA A 42 -1.85 0.34 -14.50
CA ALA A 42 -2.23 -0.52 -15.62
C ALA A 42 -1.39 -1.81 -15.65
N ASP A 43 -2.03 -2.93 -15.99
CA ASP A 43 -1.41 -4.24 -16.23
C ASP A 43 -0.56 -4.78 -15.05
N ARG A 44 -0.86 -4.33 -13.83
CA ARG A 44 -0.13 -4.70 -12.61
C ARG A 44 -1.02 -5.43 -11.63
N LEU A 45 -0.50 -6.54 -11.10
CA LEU A 45 -1.09 -7.29 -9.99
C LEU A 45 -2.60 -7.52 -10.17
N GLY A 46 -3.00 -7.95 -11.37
CA GLY A 46 -4.39 -8.27 -11.70
C GLY A 46 -5.26 -7.12 -12.20
N ASN A 47 -4.76 -5.88 -12.24
CA ASN A 47 -5.41 -4.80 -12.98
C ASN A 47 -5.35 -5.08 -14.49
N GLY A 48 -6.40 -4.71 -15.21
CA GLY A 48 -6.36 -4.59 -16.67
C GLY A 48 -5.54 -3.39 -17.15
N ASN A 49 -5.59 -3.15 -18.46
CA ASN A 49 -4.94 -2.00 -19.10
C ASN A 49 -5.50 -0.66 -18.58
N GLU A 50 -4.88 0.45 -18.98
CA GLU A 50 -5.30 1.80 -18.56
C GLU A 50 -6.80 2.08 -18.79
N ALA A 51 -7.34 1.63 -19.93
CA ALA A 51 -8.75 1.85 -20.30
C ALA A 51 -9.74 1.07 -19.43
N SER A 52 -9.30 0.04 -18.71
CA SER A 52 -10.16 -0.73 -17.80
C SER A 52 -10.69 0.08 -16.61
N GLY A 53 -9.98 1.15 -16.23
CA GLY A 53 -10.28 1.89 -15.00
C GLY A 53 -9.86 1.19 -13.70
N ASP A 54 -9.21 0.02 -13.79
CA ASP A 54 -8.84 -0.76 -12.61
C ASP A 54 -7.84 -0.05 -11.70
N GLY A 55 -6.97 0.78 -12.27
CA GLY A 55 -5.95 1.52 -11.51
C GLY A 55 -6.58 2.46 -10.47
N TYR A 56 -7.55 3.28 -10.88
CA TYR A 56 -8.25 4.16 -9.95
C TYR A 56 -9.23 3.39 -9.06
N ARG A 57 -9.94 2.40 -9.61
CA ARG A 57 -10.90 1.58 -8.86
C ARG A 57 -10.23 0.89 -7.66
N HIS A 58 -9.06 0.30 -7.88
CA HIS A 58 -8.29 -0.46 -6.89
C HIS A 58 -7.04 0.30 -6.41
N ARG A 59 -7.14 1.64 -6.30
CA ARG A 59 -6.12 2.49 -5.67
C ARG A 59 -5.89 2.13 -4.20
N GLY A 60 -4.78 2.54 -3.62
CA GLY A 60 -4.36 2.32 -2.24
C GLY A 60 -5.41 2.70 -1.21
N ARG A 61 -5.87 1.72 -0.41
CA ARG A 61 -6.79 1.94 0.73
C ARG A 61 -6.33 1.23 1.99
N GLY A 62 -6.76 1.78 3.12
CA GLY A 62 -6.54 1.24 4.46
C GLY A 62 -5.12 1.39 5.01
N PRO A 63 -4.88 0.91 6.25
CA PRO A 63 -3.60 1.07 6.96
C PRO A 63 -2.41 0.44 6.25
N MET A 64 -2.62 -0.66 5.52
CA MET A 64 -1.58 -1.38 4.78
C MET A 64 -1.51 -1.03 3.28
N GLN A 65 -2.26 -0.01 2.83
CA GLN A 65 -2.25 0.47 1.44
C GLN A 65 -2.49 -0.63 0.40
N HIS A 66 -3.62 -1.34 0.54
CA HIS A 66 -4.04 -2.36 -0.43
C HIS A 66 -4.28 -1.71 -1.80
N THR A 67 -3.49 -2.12 -2.79
CA THR A 67 -3.44 -1.49 -4.13
C THR A 67 -3.42 -2.57 -5.22
N CYS A 68 -4.08 -2.33 -6.35
CA CYS A 68 -4.31 -3.26 -7.47
C CYS A 68 -5.31 -4.39 -7.17
N ARG A 69 -6.11 -4.73 -8.17
CA ARG A 69 -7.24 -5.66 -8.13
C ARG A 69 -6.90 -7.03 -7.54
N GLY A 70 -5.75 -7.60 -7.85
CA GLY A 70 -5.31 -8.89 -7.32
C GLY A 70 -5.10 -8.88 -5.80
N ASN A 71 -4.64 -7.75 -5.23
CA ASN A 71 -4.53 -7.62 -3.78
C ASN A 71 -5.90 -7.46 -3.12
N TYR A 72 -6.81 -6.70 -3.74
CA TYR A 72 -8.21 -6.62 -3.29
C TYR A 72 -8.87 -8.01 -3.30
N ARG A 73 -8.71 -8.78 -4.37
CA ARG A 73 -9.17 -10.18 -4.45
C ARG A 73 -8.63 -11.01 -3.30
N ARG A 74 -7.31 -11.02 -3.11
CA ARG A 74 -6.65 -11.83 -2.07
C ARG A 74 -7.13 -11.47 -0.67
N ILE A 75 -7.19 -10.17 -0.36
CA ILE A 75 -7.66 -9.69 0.94
C ILE A 75 -9.14 -10.00 1.14
N GLY A 76 -9.96 -9.84 0.09
CA GLY A 76 -11.38 -10.17 0.13
C GLY A 76 -11.65 -11.62 0.50
N VAL A 77 -10.88 -12.56 -0.05
CA VAL A 77 -10.94 -13.98 0.34
C VAL A 77 -10.57 -14.16 1.81
N LEU A 78 -9.47 -13.54 2.27
CA LEU A 78 -8.99 -13.70 3.65
C LEU A 78 -9.96 -13.16 4.71
N ILE A 79 -10.67 -12.07 4.41
CA ILE A 79 -11.62 -11.44 5.34
C ILE A 79 -13.08 -11.79 5.04
N SER A 80 -13.33 -12.64 4.04
CA SER A 80 -14.67 -13.03 3.58
C SER A 80 -15.58 -11.84 3.23
N LEU A 81 -15.01 -10.82 2.56
CA LEU A 81 -15.76 -9.64 2.08
C LEU A 81 -15.52 -9.42 0.59
N PRO A 82 -16.51 -8.89 -0.16
CA PRO A 82 -16.42 -8.69 -1.61
C PRO A 82 -15.65 -7.41 -1.95
N VAL A 83 -14.42 -7.25 -1.43
CA VAL A 83 -13.66 -6.00 -1.60
C VAL A 83 -13.08 -5.83 -3.01
N GLU A 84 -12.96 -6.90 -3.80
CA GLU A 84 -12.65 -6.76 -5.24
C GLU A 84 -13.78 -6.03 -5.97
N GLU A 85 -15.03 -6.46 -5.74
CA GLU A 85 -16.21 -5.86 -6.35
C GLU A 85 -16.55 -4.52 -5.71
N GLN A 86 -16.35 -4.39 -4.39
CA GLN A 86 -16.70 -3.22 -3.57
C GLN A 86 -15.45 -2.69 -2.82
N PRO A 87 -14.48 -2.09 -3.53
CA PRO A 87 -13.20 -1.68 -2.94
C PRO A 87 -13.33 -0.62 -1.84
N ASP A 88 -14.40 0.16 -1.85
CA ASP A 88 -14.66 1.19 -0.83
C ASP A 88 -15.00 0.60 0.54
N LEU A 89 -15.28 -0.70 0.66
CA LEU A 89 -15.38 -1.37 1.95
C LEU A 89 -14.11 -1.15 2.79
N LEU A 90 -12.92 -1.12 2.17
CA LEU A 90 -11.65 -0.87 2.88
C LEU A 90 -11.49 0.58 3.41
N LEU A 91 -12.44 1.48 3.12
CA LEU A 91 -12.53 2.80 3.77
C LEU A 91 -13.24 2.74 5.12
N GLN A 92 -14.07 1.72 5.35
CA GLN A 92 -14.79 1.51 6.60
C GLN A 92 -13.85 0.95 7.67
N ILE A 93 -14.04 1.36 8.93
CA ILE A 93 -13.12 1.04 10.03
C ILE A 93 -12.88 -0.47 10.17
N GLU A 94 -13.94 -1.27 10.25
CA GLU A 94 -13.84 -2.71 10.50
C GLU A 94 -13.23 -3.48 9.32
N PRO A 95 -13.72 -3.39 8.07
CA PRO A 95 -13.06 -4.04 6.94
C PRO A 95 -11.60 -3.59 6.74
N SER A 96 -11.29 -2.32 7.02
CA SER A 96 -9.92 -1.80 6.91
C SER A 96 -8.99 -2.42 7.96
N ALA A 97 -9.45 -2.55 9.20
CA ALA A 97 -8.70 -3.21 10.28
C ALA A 97 -8.52 -4.71 10.00
N LEU A 98 -9.58 -5.40 9.58
CA LEU A 98 -9.52 -6.81 9.16
C LEU A 98 -8.54 -6.99 8.00
N GLY A 99 -8.60 -6.13 6.98
CA GLY A 99 -7.67 -6.18 5.85
C GLY A 99 -6.21 -5.96 6.25
N ALA A 100 -5.95 -5.11 7.25
CA ALA A 100 -4.60 -4.93 7.77
C ALA A 100 -4.10 -6.17 8.53
N ALA A 101 -4.93 -6.76 9.38
CA ALA A 101 -4.63 -7.99 10.10
C ALA A 101 -4.44 -9.19 9.15
N ALA A 102 -5.29 -9.31 8.13
CA ALA A 102 -5.19 -10.34 7.11
C ALA A 102 -3.87 -10.27 6.34
N TYR A 103 -3.48 -9.08 5.88
CA TYR A 103 -2.18 -8.89 5.24
C TYR A 103 -1.02 -9.27 6.15
N TRP A 104 -1.10 -8.86 7.42
CA TRP A 104 -0.06 -9.17 8.41
C TRP A 104 0.11 -10.69 8.58
N HIS A 105 -1.00 -11.41 8.75
CA HIS A 105 -1.00 -12.86 8.88
C HIS A 105 -0.50 -13.56 7.61
N ASP A 106 -1.05 -13.20 6.45
CA ASP A 106 -0.75 -13.78 5.13
C ASP A 106 0.71 -13.55 4.69
N ASN A 107 1.38 -12.51 5.22
CA ASN A 107 2.80 -12.26 5.00
C ASN A 107 3.72 -12.89 6.07
N GLY A 108 3.18 -13.64 7.03
CA GLY A 108 3.94 -14.34 8.06
C GLY A 108 4.67 -13.40 9.03
N LEU A 109 4.12 -12.21 9.28
CA LEU A 109 4.82 -11.15 10.00
C LEU A 109 4.95 -11.40 11.52
N ASN A 110 4.13 -12.29 12.10
CA ASN A 110 4.21 -12.67 13.51
C ASN A 110 5.61 -13.16 13.88
N VAL A 111 6.21 -14.03 13.07
CA VAL A 111 7.54 -14.62 13.36
C VAL A 111 8.62 -13.53 13.52
N LEU A 112 8.54 -12.46 12.73
CA LEU A 112 9.46 -11.33 12.83
C LEU A 112 9.15 -10.45 14.04
N ALA A 113 7.87 -10.24 14.34
CA ALA A 113 7.43 -9.45 15.48
C ALA A 113 7.79 -10.11 16.83
N ASP A 114 7.56 -11.42 16.95
CA ASP A 114 7.88 -12.21 18.14
C ASP A 114 9.40 -12.23 18.41
N ALA A 115 10.20 -12.17 17.35
CA ALA A 115 11.66 -12.04 17.44
C ALA A 115 12.13 -10.59 17.72
N GLY A 116 11.23 -9.62 17.80
CA GLY A 116 11.57 -8.19 17.93
C GLY A 116 12.27 -7.60 16.68
N ASP A 117 12.20 -8.26 15.53
CA ASP A 117 12.89 -7.87 14.30
C ASP A 117 12.14 -6.77 13.54
N VAL A 118 12.18 -5.55 14.08
CA VAL A 118 11.56 -4.37 13.47
C VAL A 118 12.16 -4.05 12.09
N LEU A 119 13.44 -4.36 11.88
CA LEU A 119 14.09 -4.14 10.59
C LEU A 119 13.57 -5.12 9.54
N GLY A 120 13.50 -6.41 9.86
CA GLY A 120 12.91 -7.46 9.02
C GLY A 120 11.45 -7.17 8.69
N LEU A 121 10.66 -6.77 9.69
CA LEU A 121 9.27 -6.32 9.49
C LEU A 121 9.20 -5.16 8.49
N GLY A 122 9.98 -4.09 8.73
CA GLY A 122 10.00 -2.94 7.84
C GLY A 122 10.39 -3.30 6.41
N ARG A 123 11.41 -4.16 6.24
CA ARG A 123 11.84 -4.65 4.93
C ARG A 123 10.78 -5.50 4.25
N LYS A 124 10.11 -6.40 4.98
CA LYS A 124 9.04 -7.23 4.40
C LYS A 124 7.86 -6.37 3.97
N ILE A 125 7.41 -5.44 4.81
CA ILE A 125 6.25 -4.58 4.54
C ILE A 125 6.54 -3.59 3.40
N ASN A 126 7.67 -2.88 3.44
CA ASN A 126 7.95 -1.79 2.50
C ASN A 126 8.67 -2.25 1.23
N LEU A 127 9.47 -3.33 1.31
CA LEU A 127 10.34 -3.78 0.22
C LEU A 127 9.97 -5.17 -0.30
N GLY A 128 9.00 -5.86 0.31
CA GLY A 128 8.58 -7.22 -0.04
C GLY A 128 9.58 -8.32 0.35
N ASN A 129 10.79 -7.96 0.82
CA ASN A 129 11.90 -8.89 1.03
C ASN A 129 12.69 -8.57 2.30
N VAL A 130 12.66 -9.47 3.28
CA VAL A 130 13.41 -9.36 4.55
C VAL A 130 14.93 -9.24 4.36
N ARG A 131 15.46 -9.75 3.24
CA ARG A 131 16.90 -9.74 2.90
C ARG A 131 17.34 -8.52 2.10
N ALA A 132 16.45 -7.56 1.87
CA ALA A 132 16.81 -6.33 1.18
C ALA A 132 17.97 -5.61 1.91
N LYS A 133 19.00 -5.17 1.17
CA LYS A 133 20.17 -4.52 1.77
C LYS A 133 19.86 -3.09 2.24
N ARG A 134 19.01 -2.37 1.50
CA ARG A 134 18.59 -1.00 1.86
C ARG A 134 17.68 -0.99 3.08
N LEU A 135 17.69 0.13 3.80
CA LEU A 135 16.72 0.37 4.87
C LEU A 135 15.32 0.59 4.26
N PRO A 136 14.26 0.11 4.93
CA PRO A 136 12.91 0.43 4.54
C PRO A 136 12.62 1.90 4.84
N GLU A 137 11.76 2.51 4.03
CA GLU A 137 11.33 3.88 4.26
C GLU A 137 10.67 4.02 5.64
N GLY A 138 11.08 5.07 6.37
CA GLY A 138 10.59 5.38 7.71
C GLY A 138 11.08 4.44 8.81
N HIS A 139 12.23 3.78 8.66
CA HIS A 139 12.74 2.80 9.65
C HIS A 139 12.78 3.34 11.09
N ASP A 140 13.32 4.54 11.31
CA ASP A 140 13.44 5.12 12.66
C ASP A 140 12.07 5.40 13.31
N ASP A 141 11.10 5.84 12.51
CA ASP A 141 9.71 6.04 12.97
C ASP A 141 9.06 4.69 13.33
N ARG A 142 9.27 3.64 12.53
CA ARG A 142 8.80 2.28 12.84
C ARG A 142 9.37 1.77 14.16
N VAL A 143 10.66 1.97 14.40
CA VAL A 143 11.33 1.61 15.66
C VAL A 143 10.73 2.39 16.83
N THR A 144 10.56 3.71 16.67
CA THR A 144 10.00 4.59 17.71
C THR A 144 8.58 4.18 18.10
N ARG A 145 7.71 3.95 17.11
CA ARG A 145 6.33 3.52 17.33
C ARG A 145 6.24 2.14 17.97
N THR A 146 7.08 1.20 17.54
CA THR A 146 7.10 -0.15 18.11
C THR A 146 7.51 -0.11 19.58
N ARG A 147 8.59 0.61 19.92
CA ARG A 147 9.01 0.79 21.31
C ARG A 147 7.92 1.43 22.16
N ARG A 148 7.26 2.47 21.64
CA ARG A 148 6.15 3.13 22.34
C ARG A 148 4.98 2.17 22.58
N ALA A 149 4.62 1.36 21.60
CA ALA A 149 3.55 0.37 21.74
C ALA A 149 3.90 -0.69 22.79
N LEU A 150 5.10 -1.27 22.73
CA LEU A 150 5.57 -2.27 23.70
C LEU A 150 5.56 -1.73 25.13
N GLN A 151 6.05 -0.50 25.34
CA GLN A 151 6.00 0.18 26.63
C GLN A 151 4.57 0.34 27.17
N LEU A 152 3.62 0.73 26.32
CA LEU A 152 2.22 0.90 26.71
C LEU A 152 1.52 -0.43 27.03
N LEU A 153 1.96 -1.52 26.37
CA LEU A 153 1.44 -2.87 26.60
C LEU A 153 2.14 -3.59 27.76
N GLY A 154 3.16 -2.99 28.37
CA GLY A 154 3.91 -3.61 29.47
C GLY A 154 4.78 -4.78 29.02
N VAL A 155 5.14 -4.84 27.73
CA VAL A 155 6.02 -5.87 27.17
C VAL A 155 7.40 -5.26 27.00
N SER A 156 8.40 -5.83 27.68
CA SER A 156 9.80 -5.39 27.63
C SER A 156 10.64 -6.29 26.73
#